data_AF-A0AAU3IWU1-F1
#
_entry.id   AF-A0AAU3IWU1-F1
#
_cell.length_a   1.000
_cell.length_b   1.000
_cell.length_c   1.000
_cell.angle_alpha   90.00
_cell.angle_beta   90.00
_cell.angle_gamma   90.00
#
_symmetry.space_group_name_H-M   'P 1'
#
loop_
_entity.id
_entity.type
_entity.pdbx_description
1 polymer ?
#
loop_
_entity_poly.entity_id
_entity_poly.type
_entity_poly.pdbx_seq_one_letter_code
_entity_poly.pdbx_strand_id
1 'polypeptide(L)'
;MRTLTAWIMTHPDNLDSDDQLALKQALADCPHLDVLAGHVQGFAQMMLERRGDRLDDWMAKVDADDLPYLRSFTKGLRQDHAAVLNGLTLQHSSGAVEGNVNRLKMLKRQTYGRATFDLLRKRVLLTT
;
A
#
# COMPACT_ATOMS: atom_id res chain seq x y z
N MET A 1 8.55 5.55 17.24
CA MET A 1 8.15 4.44 16.34
C MET A 1 7.04 4.86 15.37
N ARG A 2 5.83 5.25 15.81
CA ARG A 2 4.73 5.62 14.88
C ARG A 2 5.05 6.77 13.92
N THR A 3 5.73 7.81 14.38
CA THR A 3 6.08 8.98 13.56
C THR A 3 7.06 8.64 12.44
N LEU A 4 8.10 7.85 12.75
CA LEU A 4 9.07 7.38 11.76
C LEU A 4 8.43 6.56 10.64
N THR A 5 7.53 5.63 10.99
CA THR A 5 6.80 4.87 9.97
C THR A 5 5.91 5.77 9.12
N ALA A 6 5.24 6.74 9.74
CA ALA A 6 4.41 7.70 9.02
C ALA A 6 5.24 8.55 8.04
N TRP A 7 6.41 9.04 8.47
CA TRP A 7 7.33 9.80 7.62
C TRP A 7 7.87 8.97 6.45
N ILE A 8 8.30 7.72 6.69
CA ILE A 8 8.79 6.82 5.62
C ILE A 8 7.71 6.55 4.56
N MET A 9 6.44 6.48 4.97
CA MET A 9 5.30 6.23 4.08
C MET A 9 4.75 7.49 3.40
N THR A 10 5.25 8.67 3.77
CA THR A 10 4.80 9.96 3.23
C THR A 10 5.74 10.39 2.11
N HIS A 11 5.18 10.94 1.04
CA HIS A 11 5.99 11.51 -0.04
C HIS A 11 6.87 12.64 0.51
N PRO A 12 8.18 12.72 0.18
CA PRO A 12 9.08 13.74 0.71
C PRO A 12 8.54 15.17 0.60
N ASP A 13 7.93 15.51 -0.54
CA ASP A 13 7.35 16.84 -0.79
C ASP A 13 6.18 17.21 0.13
N ASN A 14 5.58 16.24 0.83
CA ASN A 14 4.49 16.46 1.78
C ASN A 14 4.96 16.55 3.24
N LEU A 15 6.26 16.35 3.49
CA LEU A 15 6.87 16.54 4.81
C LEU A 15 7.40 17.97 4.89
N ASP A 16 7.21 18.62 6.03
CA ASP A 16 7.85 19.90 6.28
C ASP A 16 9.37 19.74 6.49
N SER A 17 10.10 20.86 6.45
CA SER A 17 11.55 20.87 6.53
C SER A 17 12.10 20.27 7.82
N ASP A 18 11.37 20.40 8.94
CA ASP A 18 11.80 19.91 10.25
C ASP A 18 11.63 18.39 10.33
N ASP A 19 10.51 17.87 9.82
CA ASP A 19 10.23 16.44 9.70
C ASP A 19 11.18 15.75 8.71
N GLN A 20 11.50 16.39 7.58
CA GLN A 20 12.50 15.88 6.64
C GLN A 20 13.88 15.76 7.29
N LEU A 21 14.28 16.77 8.07
CA LEU A 21 15.56 16.76 8.78
C LEU A 21 15.59 15.68 9.86
N ALA A 22 14.51 15.55 10.64
CA ALA A 22 14.39 14.53 11.68
C ALA A 22 14.40 13.11 11.09
N LEU A 23 13.71 12.90 9.96
CA LEU A 23 13.76 11.63 9.23
C LEU A 23 15.20 11.33 8.78
N LYS A 24 15.87 12.29 8.15
CA LYS A 24 17.25 12.11 7.67
C LYS A 24 18.23 11.75 8.79
N GLN A 25 18.11 12.40 9.95
CA GLN A 25 18.92 12.07 11.12
C GLN A 25 18.66 10.64 11.62
N ALA A 26 17.38 10.26 11.75
CA ALA A 26 17.02 8.93 12.21
C ALA A 26 17.46 7.80 11.24
N LEU A 27 17.47 8.07 9.93
CA LEU A 27 18.00 7.12 8.94
C LEU A 27 19.53 7.00 9.03
N ALA A 28 20.23 8.12 9.28
CA ALA A 28 21.69 8.10 9.47
C ALA A 28 22.12 7.30 10.71
N ASP A 29 21.31 7.30 11.77
CA ASP A 29 21.58 6.57 13.01
C ASP A 29 21.35 5.05 12.88
N CYS A 30 20.61 4.60 11.85
CA CYS A 30 20.28 3.20 11.65
C CYS A 30 20.34 2.80 10.17
N PRO A 31 21.49 2.27 9.68
CA PRO A 31 21.67 1.88 8.29
C PRO A 31 20.63 0.86 7.79
N HIS A 32 20.18 -0.03 8.67
CA HIS A 32 19.13 -1.00 8.34
C HIS A 32 17.79 -0.33 8.05
N LEU A 33 17.47 0.73 8.78
CA LEU A 33 16.26 1.52 8.58
C LEU A 33 16.36 2.38 7.32
N ASP A 34 17.53 2.89 6.98
CA ASP A 34 17.80 3.63 5.73
C ASP A 34 17.54 2.75 4.49
N VAL A 35 18.11 1.53 4.47
CA VAL A 35 17.87 0.57 3.39
C VAL A 35 16.38 0.20 3.30
N LEU A 36 15.72 -0.04 4.43
CA LEU A 36 14.28 -0.30 4.46
C LEU A 36 13.47 0.86 3.89
N ALA A 37 13.76 2.09 4.29
CA ALA A 37 13.08 3.29 3.82
C ALA A 37 13.25 3.47 2.31
N GLY A 38 14.47 3.23 1.80
CA GLY A 38 14.75 3.25 0.36
C GLY A 38 13.91 2.25 -0.42
N HIS A 39 13.75 1.01 0.06
CA HIS A 39 12.90 0.03 -0.61
C HIS A 39 11.42 0.40 -0.60
N VAL A 40 10.92 0.90 0.53
CA VAL A 40 9.53 1.37 0.65
C VAL A 40 9.26 2.51 -0.34
N GLN A 41 10.13 3.51 -0.38
CA GLN A 41 10.01 4.65 -1.28
C GLN A 41 10.11 4.21 -2.74
N GLY A 42 11.05 3.33 -3.07
CA GLY A 42 11.19 2.78 -4.42
C GLY A 42 9.94 2.00 -4.87
N PHE A 43 9.32 1.23 -3.97
CA PHE A 43 8.07 0.54 -4.26
C PHE A 43 6.90 1.52 -4.46
N ALA A 44 6.79 2.53 -3.60
CA ALA A 44 5.76 3.56 -3.72
C ALA A 44 5.87 4.35 -5.03
N GLN A 45 7.10 4.72 -5.43
CA GLN A 45 7.36 5.38 -6.71
C GLN A 45 6.98 4.47 -7.89
N MET A 46 7.31 3.18 -7.82
CA MET A 46 6.91 2.20 -8.83
C MET A 46 5.38 2.08 -8.97
N MET A 47 4.64 2.14 -7.86
CA MET A 47 3.17 2.20 -7.88
C MET A 47 2.65 3.49 -8.52
N LEU A 48 3.24 4.64 -8.15
CA LEU A 48 2.84 5.96 -8.65
C LEU A 48 3.07 6.11 -10.15
N GLU A 49 4.26 5.71 -10.61
CA GLU A 49 4.67 5.77 -12.02
C GLU A 49 4.14 4.60 -12.86
N ARG A 50 3.48 3.62 -12.23
CA ARG A 50 3.02 2.38 -12.86
C ARG A 50 4.13 1.65 -13.63
N ARG A 51 5.23 1.39 -12.92
CA ARG A 51 6.45 0.75 -13.45
C ARG A 51 6.54 -0.72 -13.09
N GLY A 52 5.52 -1.50 -13.44
CA GLY A 52 5.54 -2.95 -13.24
C GLY A 52 6.75 -3.65 -13.87
N ASP A 53 7.33 -3.08 -14.92
CA ASP A 53 8.59 -3.52 -15.54
C ASP A 53 9.78 -3.59 -14.57
N ARG A 54 9.75 -2.81 -13.48
CA ARG A 54 10.81 -2.75 -12.46
C ARG A 54 10.59 -3.69 -11.27
N LEU A 55 9.47 -4.43 -11.23
CA LEU A 55 9.07 -5.23 -10.06
C LEU A 55 10.10 -6.32 -9.72
N ASP A 56 10.58 -7.05 -10.73
CA ASP A 56 11.51 -8.16 -10.52
C ASP A 56 12.88 -7.67 -10.03
N ASP A 57 13.40 -6.59 -10.62
CA ASP A 57 14.63 -5.95 -10.20
C ASP A 57 14.54 -5.42 -8.76
N TRP A 58 13.39 -4.83 -8.40
CA TRP A 58 13.14 -4.36 -7.05
C TRP A 58 13.12 -5.52 -6.05
N MET A 59 12.41 -6.61 -6.35
CA MET A 59 12.39 -7.80 -5.48
C MET A 59 13.78 -8.44 -5.33
N ALA A 60 14.59 -8.46 -6.39
CA ALA A 60 15.96 -8.97 -6.35
C ALA A 60 16.86 -8.12 -5.42
N LYS A 61 16.70 -6.79 -5.42
CA LYS A 61 17.41 -5.90 -4.49
C LYS A 61 17.01 -6.15 -3.04
N VAL A 62 15.70 -6.30 -2.78
CA VAL A 62 15.20 -6.64 -1.44
C VAL A 62 15.77 -7.97 -0.93
N ASP A 63 15.90 -8.96 -1.81
CA ASP A 63 16.46 -10.25 -1.42
C ASP A 63 17.97 -10.17 -1.13
N ALA A 64 18.70 -9.32 -1.84
CA ALA A 64 20.13 -9.10 -1.61
C ALA A 64 20.40 -8.44 -0.25
N ASP A 65 19.50 -7.59 0.24
CA ASP A 65 19.61 -6.94 1.53
C ASP A 65 19.14 -7.83 2.69
N ASP A 66 19.72 -7.64 3.88
CA ASP A 66 19.38 -8.41 5.08
C ASP A 66 18.12 -7.86 5.78
N LEU A 67 16.99 -7.93 5.08
CA LEU A 67 15.69 -7.44 5.54
C LEU A 67 14.65 -8.57 5.63
N PRO A 68 14.65 -9.40 6.70
CA PRO A 68 13.78 -10.57 6.80
C PRO A 68 12.29 -10.28 6.62
N TYR A 69 11.82 -9.15 7.15
CA TYR A 69 10.42 -8.72 7.02
C TYR A 69 10.05 -8.29 5.60
N LEU A 70 11.01 -7.72 4.86
CA LEU A 70 10.77 -7.30 3.49
C LEU A 70 10.88 -8.49 2.52
N ARG A 71 11.73 -9.46 2.83
CA ARG A 71 11.79 -10.75 2.12
C ARG A 71 10.50 -11.57 2.25
N SER A 72 9.83 -11.55 3.41
CA SER A 72 8.53 -12.21 3.54
C SER A 72 7.45 -11.51 2.72
N PHE A 73 7.52 -10.18 2.60
CA PHE A 73 6.65 -9.40 1.72
C PHE A 73 6.90 -9.75 0.24
N THR A 74 8.15 -9.77 -0.25
CA THR A 74 8.45 -10.16 -1.65
C THR A 74 8.05 -11.59 -1.95
N LYS A 75 8.14 -12.51 -0.98
CA LYS A 75 7.60 -13.86 -1.12
C LYS A 75 6.09 -13.86 -1.38
N GLY A 76 5.32 -13.02 -0.68
CA GLY A 76 3.90 -12.83 -0.94
C GLY A 76 3.64 -12.27 -2.34
N LEU A 77 4.40 -11.24 -2.75
CA LEU A 77 4.27 -10.67 -4.10
C LEU A 77 4.55 -11.71 -5.20
N ARG A 78 5.50 -12.62 -5.00
CA ARG A 78 5.78 -13.70 -5.96
C ARG A 78 4.63 -14.69 -6.11
N GLN A 79 3.89 -14.97 -5.04
CA GLN A 79 2.72 -15.86 -5.11
C GLN A 79 1.63 -15.27 -5.99
N ASP A 80 1.44 -13.94 -5.93
CA ASP A 80 0.46 -13.19 -6.70
C ASP A 80 1.09 -12.36 -7.84
N HIS A 81 2.25 -12.80 -8.37
CA HIS A 81 3.11 -11.98 -9.24
C HIS A 81 2.37 -11.34 -10.41
N ALA A 82 1.60 -12.12 -11.16
CA ALA A 82 0.84 -11.62 -12.29
C ALA A 82 -0.18 -10.55 -11.89
N ALA A 83 -0.82 -10.70 -10.72
CA ALA A 83 -1.79 -9.72 -10.22
C ALA A 83 -1.08 -8.43 -9.77
N VAL A 84 0.06 -8.56 -9.09
CA VAL A 84 0.88 -7.42 -8.65
C VAL A 84 1.45 -6.66 -9.85
N LEU A 85 2.02 -7.38 -10.82
CA LEU A 85 2.55 -6.80 -12.07
C LEU A 85 1.45 -6.01 -12.81
N ASN A 86 0.26 -6.59 -12.96
CA ASN A 86 -0.87 -5.92 -13.57
C ASN A 86 -1.32 -4.70 -12.76
N GLY A 87 -1.38 -4.80 -11.43
CA GLY A 87 -1.70 -3.67 -10.55
C GLY A 87 -0.69 -2.52 -10.63
N LEU A 88 0.57 -2.84 -10.92
CA LEU A 88 1.65 -1.87 -11.13
C LEU A 88 1.77 -1.38 -12.57
N THR A 89 0.97 -1.86 -13.52
CA THR A 89 1.12 -1.50 -14.95
C THR A 89 -0.16 -0.90 -15.52
N LEU A 90 -1.30 -1.49 -15.19
CA LEU A 90 -2.58 -1.11 -15.75
C LEU A 90 -3.11 0.18 -15.11
N GLN A 91 -3.90 0.93 -15.87
CA GLN A 91 -4.54 2.14 -15.35
C GLN A 91 -5.74 1.83 -14.44
N HIS A 92 -6.20 0.58 -14.45
CA HIS A 92 -7.37 0.14 -13.71
C HIS A 92 -6.97 -0.23 -12.28
N SER A 93 -7.64 0.37 -11.29
CA SER A 93 -7.51 -0.02 -9.89
C SER A 93 -8.81 -0.67 -9.41
N SER A 94 -8.69 -1.59 -8.44
CA SER A 94 -9.85 -2.12 -7.71
C SER A 94 -10.50 -1.10 -6.78
N GLY A 95 -9.95 0.13 -6.65
CA GLY A 95 -10.37 1.10 -5.65
C GLY A 95 -11.86 1.48 -5.71
N ALA A 96 -12.42 1.67 -6.90
CA ALA A 96 -13.86 1.94 -7.04
C ALA A 96 -14.72 0.73 -6.65
N VAL A 97 -14.28 -0.49 -6.99
CA VAL A 97 -14.94 -1.74 -6.63
C VAL A 97 -14.86 -1.97 -5.12
N GLU A 98 -13.70 -1.78 -4.52
CA GLU A 98 -13.46 -1.88 -3.08
C GLU A 98 -14.27 -0.85 -2.30
N GLY A 99 -14.36 0.40 -2.78
CA GLY A 99 -15.20 1.43 -2.20
C GLY A 99 -16.68 1.01 -2.17
N ASN A 100 -17.19 0.47 -3.28
CA ASN A 100 -18.55 -0.07 -3.35
C ASN A 100 -18.76 -1.25 -2.40
N VAL A 101 -17.81 -2.18 -2.35
CA VAL A 101 -17.84 -3.33 -1.42
C VAL A 101 -17.83 -2.85 0.03
N ASN A 102 -17.03 -1.84 0.36
CA ASN A 102 -16.96 -1.28 1.71
C ASN A 102 -18.27 -0.58 2.10
N ARG A 103 -18.87 0.19 1.20
CA ARG A 103 -20.22 0.78 1.38
C ARG A 103 -21.27 -0.30 1.64
N LEU A 104 -21.25 -1.38 0.86
CA LEU A 104 -22.14 -2.53 1.04
C LEU A 104 -21.94 -3.23 2.38
N LYS A 105 -20.68 -3.47 2.78
CA LYS A 105 -20.33 -4.04 4.10
C LYS A 105 -20.81 -3.15 5.23
N MET A 106 -20.65 -1.83 5.11
CA MET A 106 -21.14 -0.85 6.08
C MET A 106 -22.67 -0.92 6.22
N LEU A 107 -23.39 -0.92 5.11
CA LEU A 107 -24.87 -1.00 5.10
C LEU A 107 -25.37 -2.29 5.75
N LYS A 108 -24.71 -3.42 5.46
CA LYS A 108 -24.99 -4.71 6.11
C LYS A 108 -24.71 -4.66 7.62
N ARG A 109 -23.61 -4.02 8.06
CA ARG A 109 -23.30 -3.83 9.48
C ARG A 109 -24.33 -2.95 10.21
N GLN A 110 -24.84 -1.89 9.58
CA GLN A 110 -25.92 -1.06 10.13
C GLN A 110 -27.23 -1.84 10.33
N THR A 111 -27.41 -2.95 9.61
CA THR A 111 -28.56 -3.85 9.79
C THR A 111 -28.27 -5.00 10.75
N TYR A 112 -27.15 -4.95 11.47
CA TYR A 112 -26.64 -6.04 12.32
C TYR A 112 -26.57 -7.39 11.57
N GLY A 113 -26.27 -7.35 10.27
CA GLY A 113 -26.24 -8.54 9.42
C GLY A 113 -27.60 -9.14 9.06
N ARG A 114 -28.72 -8.55 9.50
CA ARG A 114 -30.08 -9.08 9.30
C ARG A 114 -30.71 -8.69 7.96
N ALA A 115 -30.07 -7.84 7.16
CA ALA A 115 -30.58 -7.52 5.85
C ALA A 115 -30.38 -8.67 4.85
N THR A 116 -31.51 -9.23 4.40
CA THR A 116 -31.59 -10.10 3.22
C THR A 116 -31.20 -9.31 1.96
N PHE A 117 -30.91 -10.04 0.88
CA PHE A 117 -30.50 -9.42 -0.38
C PHE A 117 -31.46 -8.33 -0.86
N ASP A 118 -32.77 -8.58 -0.78
CA ASP A 118 -33.79 -7.60 -1.19
C ASP A 118 -33.76 -6.32 -0.36
N LEU A 119 -33.51 -6.43 0.95
CA LEU A 119 -33.39 -5.26 1.83
C LEU A 119 -32.10 -4.49 1.56
N LEU A 120 -30.98 -5.18 1.31
CA LEU A 120 -29.73 -4.53 0.89
C LEU A 120 -29.91 -3.82 -0.45
N ARG A 121 -30.52 -4.47 -1.45
CA ARG A 121 -30.80 -3.89 -2.76
C ARG A 121 -31.63 -2.62 -2.65
N LYS A 122 -32.73 -2.64 -1.88
CA LYS A 122 -33.57 -1.47 -1.64
C LYS A 122 -32.77 -0.33 -1.00
N ARG A 123 -31.96 -0.61 0.03
CA ARG A 123 -31.16 0.45 0.68
C ARG A 123 -30.09 1.04 -0.25
N VAL A 124 -29.46 0.23 -1.10
CA VAL A 124 -28.48 0.73 -2.08
C VAL A 124 -29.13 1.60 -3.16
N LEU A 125 -30.27 1.18 -3.70
CA LEU A 125 -30.95 1.86 -4.81
C LEU A 125 -31.76 3.11 -4.37
N LEU A 126 -32.24 3.14 -3.13
CA LEU A 126 -33.09 4.23 -2.61
C LEU A 126 -32.32 5.29 -1.81
N THR A 127 -31.02 5.07 -1.55
CA THR A 127 -30.14 6.08 -0.94
C THR A 127 -29.42 6.80 -2.08
N THR A 128 -30.10 7.77 -2.70
CA THR A 128 -29.53 8.76 -3.63
C THR A 128 -29.62 10.13 -2.98
#